data_AF-A0A515DGA3-F1
#
_entry.id   AF-A0A515DGA3-F1
#
_cell.length_a   1.000
_cell.length_b   1.000
_cell.length_c   1.000
_cell.angle_alpha   90.00
_cell.angle_beta   90.00
_cell.angle_gamma   90.00
#
_symmetry.space_group_name_H-M   'P 1'
#
loop_
_entity.id
_entity.type
_entity.pdbx_description
1 polymer ?
#
loop_
_entity_poly.entity_id
_entity_poly.type
_entity_poly.pdbx_seq_one_letter_code
_entity_poly.pdbx_strand_id
1 'polypeptide(L)'
;MYGAPSFKGVENILSVVKASITRLRRSPELLAKRQSQEARRHRENVFIIHGRDEAKWRELKDIVKSAFRLNPVVLMEQPDAGCKTVIEKFEKYAQTCTYAIAVFTPDDEVKSDQEIYLQARPNVIYELGWFCGQLGRGGAMLLLKEGTELFSDFGGIIQKRFRNNVSERLLEIRQDLEAAGVLPPTEA
;
A
#
# COMPACT_ATOMS: atom_id res chain seq x y z
N MET A 1 28.74 26.62 -6.88
CA MET A 1 29.80 26.36 -5.88
C MET A 1 29.16 26.55 -4.50
N TYR A 2 28.81 25.46 -3.81
CA TYR A 2 28.18 25.56 -2.48
C TYR A 2 29.24 26.05 -1.47
N GLY A 3 28.99 27.18 -0.81
CA GLY A 3 29.92 27.75 0.17
C GLY A 3 30.07 26.83 1.38
N ALA A 4 31.30 26.66 1.85
CA ALA A 4 31.56 25.88 3.06
C ALA A 4 30.85 26.52 4.28
N PRO A 5 30.25 25.71 5.17
CA PRO A 5 29.57 26.23 6.34
C PRO A 5 30.54 26.97 7.27
N SER A 6 30.09 28.08 7.87
CA SER A 6 30.91 28.84 8.80
C SER A 6 31.20 28.02 10.07
N PHE A 7 32.37 28.26 10.68
CA PHE A 7 32.77 27.57 11.92
C PHE A 7 31.71 27.65 13.01
N LYS A 8 31.14 28.84 13.22
CA LYS A 8 30.06 29.07 14.19
C LYS A 8 28.78 28.30 13.84
N GLY A 9 28.48 28.15 12.55
CA GLY A 9 27.37 27.30 12.09
C GLY A 9 27.58 25.83 12.44
N VAL A 10 28.79 25.31 12.25
CA VAL A 10 29.16 23.94 12.59
C VAL A 10 29.10 23.71 14.12
N GLU A 11 29.60 24.64 14.93
CA GLU A 11 29.53 24.55 16.39
C GLU A 11 28.08 24.52 16.92
N ASN A 12 27.20 25.34 16.34
CA ASN A 12 25.78 25.35 16.69
C ASN A 12 25.09 24.02 16.35
N ILE A 13 25.40 23.42 15.20
CA ILE A 13 24.87 22.09 14.84
C ILE A 13 25.38 21.04 15.83
N LEU A 14 26.67 21.07 16.16
CA LEU A 14 27.28 20.16 17.12
C LEU A 14 26.64 20.26 18.51
N SER A 15 26.33 21.47 18.99
CA SER A 15 25.68 21.67 20.29
C SER A 15 24.27 21.08 20.31
N VAL A 16 23.48 21.30 19.25
CA VAL A 16 22.14 20.72 19.08
C VAL A 16 22.20 19.19 19.02
N VAL A 17 23.13 18.63 18.26
CA VAL A 17 23.30 17.17 18.15
C VAL A 17 23.71 16.58 19.51
N LYS A 18 24.68 17.18 20.22
CA LYS A 18 25.09 16.73 21.56
C LYS A 18 23.96 16.79 22.58
N ALA A 19 23.17 17.86 22.59
CA ALA A 19 22.00 18.00 23.45
C ALA A 19 20.95 16.93 23.13
N SER A 20 20.70 16.67 21.85
CA SER A 20 19.77 15.64 21.38
C SER A 20 20.21 14.24 21.81
N ILE A 21 21.50 13.90 21.62
CA ILE A 21 22.07 12.62 22.08
C ILE A 21 21.93 12.48 23.60
N THR A 22 22.21 13.56 24.34
CA THR A 22 22.08 13.55 25.81
C THR A 22 20.64 13.29 26.24
N ARG A 23 19.67 13.90 25.57
CA ARG A 23 18.23 13.68 25.82
C ARG A 23 17.82 12.23 25.52
N LEU A 24 18.27 11.68 24.39
CA LEU A 24 17.96 10.28 24.02
C LEU A 24 18.59 9.27 24.97
N ARG A 25 19.81 9.53 25.47
CA ARG A 25 20.46 8.70 26.50
C ARG A 25 19.72 8.73 27.84
N ARG A 26 19.17 9.89 28.22
CA ARG A 26 18.42 10.05 29.46
C ARG A 26 17.00 9.47 29.40
N SER A 27 16.43 9.38 28.21
CA SER A 27 15.08 8.86 28.00
C SER A 27 15.05 7.89 26.81
N PRO A 28 15.64 6.68 26.97
CA PRO A 28 15.66 5.67 25.92
C PRO A 28 14.24 5.25 25.49
N GLU A 29 13.25 5.38 26.37
CA GLU A 29 11.84 5.15 26.05
C GLU A 29 11.30 6.06 24.93
N LEU A 30 11.89 7.24 24.69
CA LEU A 30 11.48 8.11 23.59
C LEU A 30 11.81 7.52 22.21
N LEU A 31 12.97 6.85 22.10
CA LEU A 31 13.35 6.12 20.89
C LEU A 31 12.45 4.92 20.69
N ALA A 32 12.24 4.12 21.74
CA ALA A 32 11.35 2.96 21.69
C ALA A 32 9.91 3.38 21.34
N LYS A 33 9.40 4.46 21.93
CA LYS A 33 8.07 5.01 21.63
C LYS A 33 7.97 5.45 20.17
N ARG A 34 8.96 6.18 19.65
CA ARG A 34 8.97 6.60 18.24
C ARG A 34 9.02 5.40 17.29
N GLN A 35 9.92 4.45 17.53
CA GLN A 35 10.04 3.22 16.74
C GLN A 35 8.75 2.41 16.79
N SER A 36 8.11 2.30 17.95
CA SER A 36 6.82 1.61 18.08
C SER A 36 5.70 2.30 17.31
N GLN A 37 5.70 3.65 17.28
CA GLN A 37 4.73 4.42 16.51
C GLN A 37 4.97 4.31 15.01
N GLU A 38 6.22 4.35 14.56
CA GLU A 38 6.59 4.14 13.15
C GLU A 38 6.23 2.71 12.70
N ALA A 39 6.57 1.69 13.51
CA ALA A 39 6.18 0.31 13.25
C ALA A 39 4.65 0.11 13.22
N ARG A 40 3.92 0.78 14.12
CA ARG A 40 2.45 0.73 14.12
C ARG A 40 1.86 1.37 12.87
N ARG A 41 2.36 2.54 12.46
CA ARG A 41 1.93 3.20 11.21
C ARG A 41 2.17 2.31 10.00
N HIS A 42 3.31 1.63 9.94
CA HIS A 42 3.59 0.69 8.84
C HIS A 42 2.62 -0.51 8.85
N ARG A 43 2.26 -1.01 10.04
CA ARG A 43 1.24 -2.07 10.20
C ARG A 43 -0.17 -1.64 9.81
N GLU A 44 -0.49 -0.36 9.90
CA GLU A 44 -1.80 0.18 9.52
C GLU A 44 -1.89 0.50 8.01
N ASN A 45 -0.76 0.51 7.29
CA ASN A 45 -0.71 0.85 5.87
C ASN A 45 -1.14 -0.31 4.97
N VAL A 46 -2.17 -0.07 4.17
CA VAL A 46 -2.66 -0.99 3.14
C VAL A 46 -2.51 -0.33 1.77
N PHE A 47 -1.75 -0.95 0.87
CA PHE A 47 -1.58 -0.44 -0.48
C PHE A 47 -2.80 -0.78 -1.34
N ILE A 48 -3.32 0.19 -2.07
CA ILE A 48 -4.41 -0.01 -3.03
C ILE A 48 -3.82 0.06 -4.43
N ILE A 49 -3.82 -1.09 -5.09
CA ILE A 49 -3.38 -1.26 -6.48
C ILE A 49 -4.63 -1.11 -7.35
N HIS A 50 -4.61 -0.24 -8.34
CA HIS A 50 -5.79 0.05 -9.14
C HIS A 50 -5.45 0.44 -10.57
N GLY A 51 -6.41 0.21 -11.47
CA GLY A 51 -6.34 0.69 -12.84
C GLY A 51 -7.15 1.98 -13.04
N ARG A 52 -7.94 2.05 -14.12
CA ARG A 52 -8.64 3.25 -14.60
C ARG A 52 -9.96 3.52 -13.89
N ASP A 53 -10.63 2.50 -13.35
CA ASP A 53 -11.96 2.65 -12.74
C ASP A 53 -11.89 3.42 -11.41
N GLU A 54 -11.97 4.74 -11.50
CA GLU A 54 -11.86 5.68 -10.38
C GLU A 54 -12.91 5.45 -9.31
N ALA A 55 -14.12 5.11 -9.72
CA ALA A 55 -15.22 4.88 -8.79
C ALA A 55 -14.90 3.68 -7.88
N LYS A 56 -14.35 2.59 -8.44
CA LYS A 56 -14.10 1.36 -7.66
C LYS A 56 -12.92 1.50 -6.69
N TRP A 57 -11.80 2.10 -7.10
CA TRP A 57 -10.67 2.22 -6.17
C TRP A 57 -10.88 3.29 -5.11
N ARG A 58 -11.64 4.36 -5.40
CA ARG A 58 -12.03 5.34 -4.38
C ARG A 58 -13.01 4.76 -3.37
N GLU A 59 -13.97 3.96 -3.83
CA GLU A 59 -14.87 3.21 -2.95
C GLU A 59 -14.06 2.31 -1.99
N LEU A 60 -13.09 1.54 -2.51
CA LEU A 60 -12.20 0.73 -1.68
C LEU A 60 -11.39 1.59 -0.69
N LYS A 61 -10.82 2.71 -1.14
CA LYS A 61 -10.07 3.63 -0.29
C LYS A 61 -10.92 4.12 0.88
N ASP A 62 -12.17 4.50 0.62
CA ASP A 62 -13.09 4.97 1.65
C ASP A 62 -13.48 3.87 2.63
N ILE A 63 -13.65 2.63 2.16
CA ILE A 63 -13.86 1.45 3.01
C ILE A 63 -12.65 1.22 3.92
N VAL A 64 -11.44 1.13 3.35
CA VAL A 64 -10.19 0.89 4.10
C VAL A 64 -9.98 1.97 5.16
N LYS A 65 -10.22 3.23 4.81
CA LYS A 65 -10.06 4.36 5.73
C LYS A 65 -11.15 4.43 6.80
N SER A 66 -12.41 4.36 6.40
CA SER A 66 -13.54 4.71 7.28
C SER A 66 -14.08 3.49 8.03
N ALA A 67 -14.28 2.36 7.34
CA ALA A 67 -14.82 1.16 7.94
C ALA A 67 -13.76 0.38 8.73
N PHE A 68 -12.55 0.28 8.17
CA PHE A 68 -11.48 -0.52 8.79
C PHE A 68 -10.48 0.31 9.62
N ARG A 69 -10.55 1.65 9.54
CA ARG A 69 -9.63 2.57 10.24
C ARG A 69 -8.15 2.29 9.94
N LEU A 70 -7.87 1.82 8.74
CA LEU A 70 -6.53 1.61 8.21
C LEU A 70 -6.08 2.82 7.38
N ASN A 71 -4.81 2.87 7.01
CA ASN A 71 -4.26 3.92 6.17
C ASN A 71 -4.13 3.44 4.71
N PRO A 72 -5.03 3.83 3.80
CA PRO A 72 -4.91 3.46 2.40
C PRO A 72 -3.76 4.23 1.73
N VAL A 73 -2.83 3.51 1.13
CA VAL A 73 -1.74 4.07 0.32
C VAL A 73 -2.10 3.89 -1.15
N VAL A 74 -2.40 5.00 -1.82
CA VAL A 74 -2.71 5.06 -3.25
C VAL A 74 -1.57 5.80 -3.96
N LEU A 75 -0.87 5.14 -4.89
CA LEU A 75 0.37 5.66 -5.48
C LEU A 75 0.21 7.03 -6.15
N MET A 76 -0.87 7.22 -6.91
CA MET A 76 -1.13 8.46 -7.65
C MET A 76 -1.36 9.67 -6.73
N GLU A 77 -1.76 9.43 -5.48
CA GLU A 77 -1.98 10.47 -4.47
C GLU A 77 -0.73 10.79 -3.67
N GLN A 78 0.33 9.97 -3.78
CA GLN A 78 1.57 10.20 -3.06
C GLN A 78 2.45 11.24 -3.77
N PRO A 79 3.20 12.07 -3.03
CA PRO A 79 4.21 12.93 -3.63
C PRO A 79 5.35 12.07 -4.22
N ASP A 80 6.07 12.59 -5.21
CA ASP A 80 7.17 11.85 -5.85
C ASP A 80 8.35 11.59 -4.90
N ALA A 81 8.45 12.38 -3.81
CA ALA A 81 9.38 12.17 -2.71
C ALA A 81 10.84 11.92 -3.16
N GLY A 82 11.26 12.62 -4.23
CA GLY A 82 12.61 12.56 -4.79
C GLY A 82 12.89 11.36 -5.71
N CYS A 83 11.89 10.51 -5.99
CA CYS A 83 12.03 9.41 -6.95
C CYS A 83 12.12 9.96 -8.38
N LYS A 84 12.98 9.36 -9.20
CA LYS A 84 13.18 9.74 -10.61
C LYS A 84 12.23 8.99 -11.54
N THR A 85 11.71 7.84 -11.09
CA THR A 85 10.82 6.98 -11.87
C THR A 85 9.58 6.59 -11.07
N VAL A 86 8.51 6.22 -11.77
CA VAL A 86 7.27 5.72 -11.15
C VAL A 86 7.53 4.42 -10.41
N ILE A 87 8.42 3.56 -10.92
CA ILE A 87 8.75 2.30 -10.25
C ILE A 87 9.48 2.53 -8.92
N GLU A 88 10.44 3.46 -8.86
CA GLU A 88 11.09 3.85 -7.60
C GLU A 88 10.08 4.41 -6.59
N LYS A 89 9.13 5.22 -7.07
CA LYS A 89 8.04 5.76 -6.25
C LYS A 89 7.17 4.63 -5.70
N PHE A 90 6.78 3.69 -6.56
CA PHE A 90 6.01 2.51 -6.18
C PHE A 90 6.73 1.72 -5.08
N GLU A 91 7.97 1.29 -5.32
CA GLU A 91 8.75 0.50 -4.37
C GLU A 91 8.89 1.22 -3.02
N LYS A 92 9.16 2.52 -3.04
CA LYS A 92 9.31 3.34 -1.83
C LYS A 92 8.06 3.33 -0.95
N TYR A 93 6.87 3.52 -1.53
CA TYR A 93 5.64 3.52 -0.76
C TYR A 93 5.15 2.12 -0.44
N ALA A 94 5.35 1.16 -1.35
CA ALA A 94 4.98 -0.23 -1.16
C ALA A 94 5.72 -0.88 0.02
N GLN A 95 7.01 -0.56 0.21
CA GLN A 95 7.80 -0.99 1.37
C GLN A 95 7.26 -0.53 2.74
N THR A 96 6.38 0.48 2.76
CA THR A 96 5.75 0.95 4.00
C THR A 96 4.46 0.21 4.34
N CYS A 97 3.98 -0.66 3.47
CA CYS A 97 2.71 -1.36 3.61
C CYS A 97 2.92 -2.79 4.11
N THR A 98 1.94 -3.30 4.85
CA THR A 98 1.93 -4.68 5.37
C THR A 98 0.86 -5.55 4.71
N TYR A 99 0.04 -4.95 3.86
CA TYR A 99 -0.96 -5.64 3.06
C TYR A 99 -1.22 -4.86 1.77
N ALA A 100 -1.67 -5.56 0.72
CA ALA A 100 -2.11 -4.93 -0.53
C ALA A 100 -3.47 -5.45 -0.97
N ILE A 101 -4.29 -4.57 -1.53
CA ILE A 101 -5.58 -4.92 -2.15
C ILE A 101 -5.55 -4.40 -3.58
N ALA A 102 -5.63 -5.33 -4.54
CA ALA A 102 -5.69 -5.02 -5.97
C ALA A 102 -7.13 -5.01 -6.46
N VAL A 103 -7.53 -3.96 -7.17
CA VAL A 103 -8.82 -3.87 -7.84
C VAL A 103 -8.62 -4.11 -9.32
N PHE A 104 -9.10 -5.26 -9.81
CA PHE A 104 -9.09 -5.59 -11.23
C PHE A 104 -10.43 -5.23 -11.84
N THR A 105 -10.39 -4.27 -12.75
CA THR A 105 -11.51 -3.82 -13.58
C THR A 105 -11.18 -4.03 -15.06
N PRO A 106 -12.19 -4.12 -15.96
CA PRO A 106 -11.99 -4.39 -17.38
C PRO A 106 -11.52 -3.12 -18.12
N ASP A 107 -10.31 -2.67 -17.80
CA ASP A 107 -9.80 -1.34 -18.18
C ASP A 107 -9.13 -1.28 -19.56
N ASP A 108 -8.50 -2.38 -19.97
CA ASP A 108 -7.71 -2.45 -21.19
C ASP A 108 -8.27 -3.55 -22.10
N GLU A 109 -8.63 -3.15 -23.32
CA GLU A 109 -9.04 -4.07 -24.38
C GLU A 109 -7.82 -4.73 -25.02
N VAL A 110 -7.83 -6.05 -25.10
CA VAL A 110 -6.82 -6.84 -25.80
C VAL A 110 -7.46 -7.45 -27.03
N LYS A 111 -6.77 -7.28 -28.16
CA LYS A 111 -7.13 -7.91 -29.43
C LYS A 111 -6.14 -9.02 -29.70
N SER A 112 -6.62 -10.26 -29.67
CA SER A 112 -5.93 -11.41 -30.23
C SER A 112 -6.52 -11.70 -31.62
N ASP A 113 -5.80 -12.45 -32.45
CA ASP A 113 -6.26 -12.84 -33.80
C ASP A 113 -7.61 -13.59 -33.78
N GLN A 114 -7.99 -14.14 -32.62
CA GLN A 114 -9.17 -14.98 -32.45
C GLN A 114 -10.28 -14.32 -31.62
N GLU A 115 -9.97 -13.40 -30.70
CA GLU A 115 -10.95 -12.83 -29.75
C GLU A 115 -10.56 -11.43 -29.26
N ILE A 116 -11.57 -10.64 -28.89
CA ILE A 116 -11.41 -9.36 -28.19
C ILE A 116 -11.92 -9.55 -26.76
N TYR A 117 -11.08 -9.27 -25.77
CA TYR A 117 -11.45 -9.38 -24.36
C TYR A 117 -10.95 -8.18 -23.55
N LEU A 118 -11.58 -7.93 -22.41
CA LEU A 118 -11.19 -6.87 -21.48
C LEU A 118 -10.42 -7.47 -20.30
N GLN A 119 -9.27 -6.90 -19.99
CA GLN A 119 -8.43 -7.31 -18.87
C GLN A 119 -8.15 -6.17 -17.90
N ALA A 120 -7.62 -6.55 -16.74
CA ALA A 120 -6.99 -5.60 -15.84
C ALA A 120 -5.75 -4.97 -16.48
N ARG A 121 -5.54 -3.70 -16.16
CA ARG A 121 -4.34 -2.93 -16.54
C ARG A 121 -3.05 -3.69 -16.21
N PRO A 122 -2.07 -3.82 -17.13
CA PRO A 122 -0.84 -4.59 -16.90
C PRO A 122 0.00 -4.13 -15.70
N ASN A 123 -0.01 -2.83 -15.35
CA ASN A 123 0.70 -2.36 -14.16
C ASN A 123 0.07 -2.88 -12.86
N VAL A 124 -1.25 -3.04 -12.81
CA VAL A 124 -1.98 -3.60 -11.65
C VAL A 124 -1.55 -5.05 -11.41
N ILE A 125 -1.36 -5.81 -12.49
CA ILE A 125 -0.88 -7.19 -12.49
C ILE A 125 0.56 -7.24 -11.96
N TYR A 126 1.45 -6.38 -12.48
CA TYR A 126 2.83 -6.28 -12.03
C TYR A 126 2.93 -5.94 -10.54
N GLU A 127 2.22 -4.92 -10.10
CA GLU A 127 2.22 -4.44 -8.71
C GLU A 127 1.70 -5.54 -7.76
N LEU A 128 0.65 -6.26 -8.14
CA LEU A 128 0.14 -7.40 -7.38
C LEU A 128 1.18 -8.52 -7.26
N GLY A 129 1.84 -8.86 -8.36
CA GLY A 129 2.92 -9.84 -8.38
C GLY A 129 4.08 -9.44 -7.47
N TRP A 130 4.46 -8.16 -7.49
CA TRP A 130 5.51 -7.62 -6.62
C TRP A 130 5.15 -7.77 -5.13
N PHE A 131 3.93 -7.42 -4.74
CA PHE A 131 3.47 -7.59 -3.36
C PHE A 131 3.39 -9.06 -2.95
N CYS A 132 3.00 -9.96 -3.85
CA CYS A 132 3.05 -11.40 -3.57
C CYS A 132 4.47 -11.89 -3.34
N GLY A 133 5.46 -11.34 -4.04
CA GLY A 133 6.87 -11.63 -3.81
C GLY A 133 7.39 -11.07 -2.48
N GLN A 134 6.94 -9.86 -2.11
CA GLN A 134 7.43 -9.18 -0.91
C GLN A 134 6.75 -9.67 0.38
N LEU A 135 5.42 -9.82 0.37
CA LEU A 135 4.60 -10.13 1.55
C LEU A 135 4.10 -11.59 1.55
N GLY A 136 4.39 -12.35 0.49
CA GLY A 136 3.76 -13.64 0.24
C GLY A 136 2.34 -13.48 -0.33
N ARG A 137 1.77 -14.59 -0.85
CA ARG A 137 0.41 -14.59 -1.42
C ARG A 137 -0.69 -14.25 -0.41
N GLY A 138 -0.46 -14.54 0.88
CA GLY A 138 -1.38 -14.21 1.97
C GLY A 138 -1.35 -12.74 2.40
N GLY A 139 -0.36 -11.96 1.92
CA GLY A 139 -0.26 -10.51 2.18
C GLY A 139 -0.90 -9.64 1.10
N ALA A 140 -1.63 -10.25 0.16
CA ALA A 140 -2.32 -9.55 -0.91
C ALA A 140 -3.69 -10.16 -1.21
N MET A 141 -4.65 -9.30 -1.55
CA MET A 141 -6.00 -9.68 -1.95
C MET A 141 -6.32 -9.14 -3.34
N LEU A 142 -6.99 -9.95 -4.15
CA LEU A 142 -7.53 -9.56 -5.45
C LEU A 142 -9.05 -9.35 -5.36
N LEU A 143 -9.50 -8.13 -5.61
CA LEU A 143 -10.90 -7.79 -5.88
C LEU A 143 -11.11 -7.76 -7.39
N LEU A 144 -11.83 -8.74 -7.92
CA LEU A 144 -12.09 -8.87 -9.36
C LEU A 144 -13.52 -8.43 -9.69
N LYS A 145 -13.66 -7.44 -10.57
CA LYS A 145 -14.96 -7.10 -11.15
C LYS A 145 -15.41 -8.19 -12.11
N GLU A 146 -16.64 -8.66 -11.95
CA GLU A 146 -17.24 -9.62 -12.90
C GLU A 146 -17.13 -9.11 -14.35
N GLY A 147 -16.83 -10.02 -15.28
CA GLY A 147 -16.56 -9.70 -16.70
C GLY A 147 -15.12 -9.25 -17.00
N THR A 148 -14.23 -9.23 -16.02
CA THR A 148 -12.78 -9.03 -16.23
C THR A 148 -12.08 -10.37 -16.38
N GLU A 149 -11.36 -10.56 -17.48
CA GLU A 149 -10.54 -11.76 -17.68
C GLU A 149 -9.32 -11.78 -16.74
N LEU A 150 -8.95 -12.97 -16.27
CA LEU A 150 -7.84 -13.17 -15.33
C LEU A 150 -6.90 -14.27 -15.84
N PHE A 151 -5.59 -14.01 -15.81
CA PHE A 151 -4.59 -15.02 -16.11
C PHE A 151 -4.62 -16.16 -15.10
N SER A 152 -4.52 -17.40 -15.57
CA SER A 152 -4.57 -18.62 -14.74
C SER A 152 -3.55 -18.64 -13.60
N ASP A 153 -2.43 -17.95 -13.77
CA ASP A 153 -1.32 -17.89 -12.81
C ASP A 153 -1.69 -17.18 -11.49
N PHE A 154 -2.78 -16.39 -11.48
CA PHE A 154 -3.30 -15.74 -10.28
C PHE A 154 -4.25 -16.61 -9.45
N GLY A 155 -4.51 -17.86 -9.86
CA GLY A 155 -5.42 -18.76 -9.16
C GLY A 155 -5.04 -19.11 -7.71
N GLY A 156 -3.80 -18.82 -7.28
CA GLY A 156 -3.34 -19.02 -5.90
C GLY A 156 -3.39 -17.78 -5.01
N ILE A 157 -3.92 -16.65 -5.49
CA ILE A 157 -4.16 -15.44 -4.68
C ILE A 157 -5.62 -15.44 -4.21
N ILE A 158 -5.87 -14.96 -2.99
CA ILE A 158 -7.23 -14.81 -2.48
C ILE A 158 -8.01 -13.85 -3.38
N GLN A 159 -9.09 -14.36 -3.96
CA GLN A 159 -9.92 -13.62 -4.91
C GLN A 159 -11.32 -13.41 -4.34
N LYS A 160 -11.80 -12.17 -4.34
CA LYS A 160 -13.22 -11.84 -4.12
C LYS A 160 -13.78 -11.20 -5.37
N ARG A 161 -14.93 -11.70 -5.84
CA ARG A 161 -15.60 -11.19 -7.04
C ARG A 161 -16.72 -10.23 -6.65
N PHE A 162 -16.81 -9.09 -7.32
CA PHE A 162 -17.89 -8.12 -7.12
C PHE A 162 -18.53 -7.72 -8.45
N ARG A 163 -19.82 -7.37 -8.42
CA ARG A 163 -20.57 -6.99 -9.64
C ARG A 163 -20.48 -5.51 -9.90
N ASN A 164 -21.07 -4.74 -9.00
CA ASN A 164 -21.25 -3.30 -9.17
C ASN A 164 -20.32 -2.55 -8.25
N ASN A 165 -20.27 -2.96 -6.98
CA ASN A 165 -19.67 -2.21 -5.89
C ASN A 165 -18.73 -3.06 -5.06
N VAL A 166 -17.59 -2.47 -4.66
CA VAL A 166 -16.62 -3.14 -3.78
C VAL A 166 -17.23 -3.45 -2.41
N SER A 167 -18.14 -2.59 -1.93
CA SER A 167 -18.90 -2.78 -0.68
C SER A 167 -19.72 -4.07 -0.62
N GLU A 168 -20.04 -4.70 -1.75
CA GLU A 168 -20.64 -6.05 -1.78
C GLU A 168 -19.77 -7.09 -1.06
N ARG A 169 -18.45 -6.84 -0.98
CA ARG A 169 -17.47 -7.71 -0.36
C ARG A 169 -16.98 -7.20 1.00
N LEU A 170 -17.63 -6.20 1.59
CA LEU A 170 -17.15 -5.57 2.83
C LEU A 170 -16.86 -6.58 3.96
N LEU A 171 -17.79 -7.52 4.19
CA LEU A 171 -17.64 -8.54 5.24
C LEU A 171 -16.48 -9.50 4.93
N GLU A 172 -16.41 -9.97 3.68
CA GLU A 172 -15.36 -10.90 3.23
C GLU A 172 -13.97 -10.24 3.30
N ILE A 173 -13.85 -8.97 2.88
CA ILE A 173 -12.62 -8.21 2.98
C ILE A 173 -12.19 -8.08 4.44
N ARG A 174 -13.14 -7.76 5.33
CA ARG A 174 -12.85 -7.63 6.76
C ARG A 174 -12.34 -8.94 7.36
N GLN A 175 -13.02 -10.05 7.10
CA GLN A 175 -12.64 -11.37 7.61
C GLN A 175 -11.22 -11.76 7.17
N ASP A 176 -10.87 -11.51 5.91
CA ASP A 176 -9.54 -11.81 5.40
C ASP A 176 -8.47 -10.88 6.02
N LEU A 177 -8.76 -9.60 6.22
CA LEU A 177 -7.86 -8.67 6.91
C LEU A 177 -7.65 -9.07 8.38
N GLU A 178 -8.67 -9.58 9.06
CA GLU A 178 -8.56 -10.16 10.41
C GLU A 178 -7.71 -11.43 10.40
N ALA A 179 -7.96 -12.35 9.46
CA ALA A 179 -7.19 -13.59 9.30
C ALA A 179 -5.72 -13.34 8.95
N ALA A 180 -5.43 -12.28 8.19
CA ALA A 180 -4.07 -11.84 7.87
C ALA A 180 -3.38 -11.08 9.01
N GLY A 181 -4.09 -10.82 10.13
CA GLY A 181 -3.55 -10.07 11.27
C GLY A 181 -3.37 -8.58 11.02
N VAL A 182 -4.00 -8.04 9.96
CA VAL A 182 -4.01 -6.60 9.64
C VAL A 182 -5.03 -5.88 10.52
N LEU A 183 -6.17 -6.52 10.77
CA LEU A 183 -7.20 -6.04 11.69
C LEU A 183 -7.25 -6.90 12.97
N PRO A 184 -7.62 -6.31 14.12
CA PRO A 184 -7.96 -7.10 15.29
C PRO A 184 -9.26 -7.90 15.02
N PRO A 185 -9.41 -9.11 15.58
CA PRO A 185 -10.65 -9.87 15.49
C PRO A 185 -11.84 -9.04 15.99
N THR A 186 -12.99 -9.21 15.37
CA THR A 186 -14.24 -8.65 15.92
C THR A 186 -14.48 -9.24 17.31
N GLU A 187 -14.70 -8.39 18.32
CA GLU A 187 -15.22 -8.86 19.60
C GLU A 187 -16.61 -9.49 19.34
N ALA A 188 -16.75 -10.77 19.68
CA ALA A 188 -17.98 -11.54 19.53
C ALA A 188 -19.06 -11.11 20.52
#